data_AF-K9U5S5-F1
#
_entry.id   AF-K9U5S5-F1
#
_cell.length_a   1.000
_cell.length_b   1.000
_cell.length_c   1.000
_cell.angle_alpha   90.00
_cell.angle_beta   90.00
_cell.angle_gamma   90.00
#
_symmetry.space_group_name_H-M   'P 1'
#
loop_
_entity.id
_entity.type
_entity.pdbx_description
1 polymer ?
#
loop_
_entity_poly.entity_id
_entity_poly.type
_entity_poly.pdbx_seq_one_letter_code
_entity_poly.pdbx_strand_id
1 'polypeptide(L)'
;MAYKITSQCISCNRCLSVCPTDAIKVTDGKHWIDPTLCTNCVGSAYSVPQCAAGCPTYDGCIPQPSDYWESWFTTYNRLVGKLTKKQDYWERWFDTYSEKFSDLKLTTLHN
;
A
#
# COMPACT_ATOMS: atom_id res chain seq x y z
N MET A 1 -16.67 -1.83 -4.35
CA MET A 1 -15.75 -1.40 -3.27
C MET A 1 -15.73 0.12 -3.25
N ALA A 2 -15.78 0.75 -2.08
CA ALA A 2 -15.55 2.18 -1.94
C ALA A 2 -14.28 2.38 -1.10
N TYR A 3 -13.76 3.60 -1.01
CA TYR A 3 -12.73 3.92 -0.02
C TYR A 3 -13.40 4.45 1.25
N LYS A 4 -12.72 4.30 2.39
CA LYS A 4 -13.13 4.92 3.66
C LYS A 4 -12.01 5.72 4.28
N ILE A 5 -12.37 6.81 4.96
CA ILE A 5 -11.45 7.57 5.79
C ILE A 5 -11.32 6.90 7.16
N THR A 6 -10.09 6.77 7.66
CA THR A 6 -9.82 6.16 8.97
C THR A 6 -9.53 7.21 10.04
N SER A 7 -9.34 6.77 11.29
CA SER A 7 -8.87 7.63 12.38
C SER A 7 -7.45 8.17 12.18
N GLN A 8 -6.69 7.69 11.19
CA GLN A 8 -5.37 8.22 10.83
C GLN A 8 -5.44 9.47 9.93
N CYS A 9 -6.65 9.97 9.65
CA CYS A 9 -6.85 11.22 8.95
C CYS A 9 -6.50 12.41 9.85
N ILE A 10 -5.59 13.27 9.37
CA ILE A 10 -5.19 14.51 10.05
C ILE A 10 -5.93 15.75 9.54
N SER A 11 -7.04 15.57 8.82
CA SER A 11 -7.86 16.64 8.23
C SER A 11 -7.07 17.68 7.42
N CYS A 12 -6.07 17.23 6.66
CA CYS A 12 -5.22 18.10 5.81
C CYS A 12 -5.91 18.64 4.54
N ASN A 13 -7.17 18.27 4.29
CA ASN A 13 -8.01 18.70 3.14
C ASN A 13 -7.51 18.32 1.73
N ARG A 14 -6.34 17.69 1.60
CA ARG A 14 -5.74 17.37 0.29
C ARG A 14 -6.59 16.46 -0.58
N CYS A 15 -7.35 15.56 0.03
CA CYS A 15 -8.18 14.60 -0.68
C CYS A 15 -9.43 15.26 -1.30
N LEU A 16 -9.90 16.39 -0.76
CA LEU A 16 -11.10 17.08 -1.23
C LEU A 16 -10.95 17.57 -2.67
N SER A 17 -9.81 18.19 -3.00
CA SER A 17 -9.58 18.79 -4.32
C SER A 17 -9.26 17.78 -5.43
N VAL A 18 -8.89 16.55 -5.07
CA VAL A 18 -8.47 15.52 -6.04
C VAL A 18 -9.55 14.47 -6.30
N CYS A 19 -10.68 14.52 -5.58
CA CYS A 19 -11.77 13.58 -5.79
C CYS A 19 -12.59 13.98 -7.02
N PRO A 20 -12.65 13.17 -8.09
CA PRO A 20 -13.32 13.56 -9.33
C PRO A 20 -14.86 13.60 -9.24
N THR A 21 -15.44 13.04 -8.18
CA THR A 21 -16.89 12.92 -7.99
C THR A 21 -17.39 13.62 -6.73
N ASP A 22 -16.54 14.43 -6.09
CA ASP A 22 -16.86 15.09 -4.81
C ASP A 22 -17.39 14.15 -3.72
N ALA A 23 -16.96 12.88 -3.75
CA ALA A 23 -17.40 11.85 -2.79
C ALA A 23 -16.88 12.10 -1.37
N ILE A 24 -15.86 12.93 -1.19
CA ILE A 24 -15.29 13.23 0.13
C ILE A 24 -16.02 14.41 0.76
N LYS A 25 -16.60 14.19 1.94
CA LYS A 25 -17.34 15.19 2.71
C LYS A 25 -16.72 15.41 4.08
N VAL A 26 -17.06 16.53 4.72
CA VAL A 26 -16.59 16.89 6.06
C VAL A 26 -17.78 17.10 6.97
N THR A 27 -17.79 16.39 8.09
CA THR A 27 -18.79 16.53 9.17
C THR A 27 -18.03 16.59 10.50
N ASP A 28 -18.30 17.61 11.32
CA ASP A 28 -17.64 17.82 12.61
C ASP A 28 -16.10 17.82 12.53
N GLY A 29 -15.54 18.39 11.47
CA GLY A 29 -14.10 18.43 11.21
C GLY A 29 -13.47 17.08 10.83
N LYS A 30 -14.27 16.02 10.69
CA LYS A 30 -13.84 14.69 10.24
C LYS A 30 -14.24 14.46 8.80
N HIS A 31 -13.29 13.96 8.02
CA HIS A 31 -13.54 13.58 6.64
C HIS A 31 -14.21 12.21 6.59
N TRP A 32 -15.14 12.03 5.65
CA TRP A 32 -15.74 10.74 5.32
C TRP A 32 -16.00 10.65 3.81
N ILE A 33 -16.16 9.44 3.30
CA ILE A 33 -16.42 9.18 1.88
C ILE A 33 -17.86 8.70 1.73
N ASP A 34 -18.62 9.38 0.88
CA ASP A 34 -19.93 8.91 0.44
C ASP A 34 -19.76 7.73 -0.51
N PRO A 35 -20.17 6.51 -0.12
CA PRO A 35 -19.99 5.32 -0.94
C PRO A 35 -20.84 5.34 -2.20
N THR A 36 -21.91 6.15 -2.25
CA THR A 36 -22.78 6.26 -3.43
C THR A 36 -22.16 7.09 -4.55
N LEU A 37 -21.21 7.98 -4.21
CA LEU A 37 -20.48 8.83 -5.14
C LEU A 37 -19.08 8.30 -5.47
N CYS A 38 -18.52 7.43 -4.63
CA CYS A 38 -17.17 6.92 -4.79
C CYS A 38 -17.07 5.90 -5.93
N THR A 39 -16.41 6.28 -7.03
CA THR A 39 -16.18 5.39 -8.19
C THR A 39 -14.84 4.67 -8.15
N ASN A 40 -14.09 4.77 -7.03
CA ASN A 40 -12.66 4.41 -6.97
C ASN A 40 -11.81 5.12 -8.04
N CYS A 41 -12.24 6.30 -8.49
CA CYS A 41 -11.66 7.01 -9.63
C CYS A 41 -11.77 6.27 -10.98
N VAL A 42 -12.51 5.15 -11.06
CA VAL A 42 -12.78 4.46 -12.33
C VAL A 42 -13.62 5.37 -13.23
N GLY A 43 -13.25 5.44 -14.51
CA GLY A 43 -13.93 6.31 -15.49
C GLY A 43 -13.56 7.78 -15.40
N SER A 44 -12.62 8.16 -14.52
CA SER A 44 -12.02 9.50 -14.48
C SER A 44 -10.75 9.55 -15.33
N ALA A 45 -10.13 10.73 -15.44
CA ALA A 45 -8.79 10.88 -16.03
C ALA A 45 -7.68 10.15 -15.24
N TYR A 46 -7.99 9.62 -14.05
CA TYR A 46 -7.06 8.95 -13.17
C TYR A 46 -7.26 7.42 -13.21
N SER A 47 -6.16 6.66 -13.26
CA SER A 47 -6.18 5.19 -13.18
C SER A 47 -6.02 4.63 -11.77
N VAL A 48 -5.75 5.50 -10.79
CA VAL A 48 -5.54 5.13 -9.38
C VAL A 48 -6.37 6.03 -8.44
N PRO A 49 -6.79 5.52 -7.27
CA PRO A 49 -7.55 6.30 -6.29
C PRO A 49 -6.74 7.47 -5.71
N GLN A 50 -7.07 8.69 -6.14
CA GLN A 50 -6.30 9.90 -5.83
C GLN A 50 -6.27 10.24 -4.33
N CYS A 51 -7.38 9.97 -3.63
CA CYS A 51 -7.49 10.22 -2.19
C CYS A 51 -6.51 9.37 -1.36
N ALA A 52 -6.25 8.13 -1.77
CA ALA A 52 -5.28 7.26 -1.13
C ALA A 52 -3.85 7.60 -1.59
N ALA A 53 -3.64 7.79 -2.90
CA ALA A 53 -2.33 8.10 -3.47
C ALA A 53 -1.73 9.41 -2.94
N GLY A 54 -2.58 10.41 -2.69
CA GLY A 54 -2.18 11.71 -2.15
C GLY A 54 -2.15 11.82 -0.63
N CYS A 55 -2.50 10.76 0.10
CA CYS A 55 -2.66 10.81 1.56
C CYS A 55 -1.30 10.87 2.28
N PRO A 56 -1.00 11.94 3.05
CA PRO A 56 0.31 12.07 3.71
C PRO A 56 0.52 11.07 4.86
N THR A 57 -0.57 10.54 5.44
CA THR A 57 -0.48 9.54 6.51
C THR A 57 -0.50 8.10 6.01
N TYR A 58 -0.62 7.89 4.69
CA TYR A 58 -0.76 6.60 4.01
C TYR A 58 -2.02 5.79 4.39
N ASP A 59 -2.36 5.71 5.67
CA ASP A 59 -3.50 4.95 6.22
C ASP A 59 -4.76 5.81 6.43
N GLY A 60 -4.72 7.10 6.11
CA GLY A 60 -5.88 8.00 6.29
C GLY A 60 -7.05 7.71 5.36
N CYS A 61 -6.81 7.10 4.20
CA CYS A 61 -7.84 6.72 3.23
C CYS A 61 -7.51 5.33 2.67
N ILE A 62 -8.32 4.33 3.02
CA ILE A 62 -8.06 2.92 2.70
C ILE A 62 -9.21 2.30 1.91
N PRO A 63 -8.96 1.26 1.10
CA PRO A 63 -10.02 0.48 0.50
C PRO A 63 -10.96 -0.06 1.58
N GLN A 64 -12.26 0.15 1.40
CA GLN A 64 -13.30 -0.52 2.15
C GLN A 64 -13.74 -1.76 1.36
N PRO A 65 -13.39 -2.97 1.83
CA PRO A 65 -13.88 -4.19 1.22
C PRO A 65 -15.42 -4.22 1.29
N SER A 66 -16.06 -4.54 0.17
CA SER A 66 -17.53 -4.65 0.08
C SER A 66 -18.05 -5.96 0.68
N ASP A 67 -17.17 -6.95 0.81
CA ASP A 67 -17.48 -8.25 1.39
C ASP A 67 -16.45 -8.61 2.48
N TYR A 68 -16.91 -9.30 3.52
CA TYR A 68 -16.10 -9.84 4.60
C TYR A 68 -14.94 -10.68 4.06
N TRP A 69 -15.19 -11.54 3.06
CA TRP A 69 -14.17 -12.42 2.50
C TRP A 69 -13.03 -11.65 1.84
N GLU A 70 -13.34 -10.56 1.13
CA GLU A 70 -12.35 -9.72 0.48
C GLU A 70 -11.42 -9.01 1.50
N SER A 71 -12.00 -8.55 2.61
CA SER A 71 -11.25 -8.02 3.76
C SER A 71 -10.35 -9.07 4.39
N TRP A 72 -10.89 -10.27 4.59
CA TRP A 72 -10.20 -11.40 5.20
C TRP A 72 -9.02 -11.83 4.33
N PHE A 73 -9.22 -12.05 3.04
CA PHE A 73 -8.17 -12.44 2.09
C PHE A 73 -7.09 -11.37 1.96
N THR A 74 -7.45 -10.08 1.92
CA THR A 74 -6.46 -8.98 1.91
C THR A 74 -5.55 -9.02 3.14
N THR A 75 -6.15 -9.22 4.32
CA THR A 75 -5.40 -9.31 5.59
C THR A 75 -4.54 -10.56 5.63
N TYR A 76 -5.12 -11.71 5.26
CA TYR A 76 -4.44 -13.00 5.17
C TYR A 76 -3.24 -12.92 4.23
N ASN A 77 -3.40 -12.46 3.00
CA ASN A 77 -2.32 -12.36 2.01
C ASN A 77 -1.19 -11.43 2.47
N ARG A 78 -1.51 -10.30 3.13
CA ARG A 78 -0.51 -9.41 3.73
C ARG A 78 0.30 -10.11 4.83
N LEU A 79 -0.37 -10.86 5.71
CA LEU A 79 0.28 -11.58 6.80
C LEU A 79 1.09 -12.77 6.30
N VAL A 80 0.53 -13.57 5.40
CA VAL A 80 1.22 -14.68 4.73
C VAL A 80 2.44 -14.14 4.00
N GLY A 81 2.33 -13.07 3.21
CA GLY A 81 3.49 -12.46 2.55
C GLY A 81 4.60 -12.00 3.50
N LYS A 82 4.26 -11.56 4.73
CA LYS A 82 5.26 -11.26 5.77
C LYS A 82 5.89 -12.54 6.36
N LEU A 83 5.11 -13.62 6.47
CA LEU A 83 5.55 -14.90 7.03
C LEU A 83 6.35 -15.73 6.01
N THR A 84 5.99 -15.68 4.73
CA THR A 84 6.66 -16.42 3.65
C THR A 84 7.93 -15.72 3.17
N LYS A 85 8.05 -14.39 3.32
CA LYS A 85 9.33 -13.67 3.13
C LYS A 85 10.40 -13.97 4.19
N LYS A 86 10.17 -14.91 5.10
CA LYS A 86 11.15 -15.29 6.15
C LYS A 86 12.27 -16.22 5.64
N GLN A 87 12.35 -16.49 4.33
CA GLN A 87 13.41 -17.32 3.73
C GLN A 87 14.44 -16.59 2.88
N ASP A 88 14.43 -15.26 2.79
CA ASP A 88 15.40 -14.57 1.93
C ASP A 88 16.70 -14.11 2.64
N TYR A 89 16.87 -14.31 3.95
CA TYR A 89 18.09 -13.84 4.63
C TYR A 89 19.28 -14.78 4.37
N TRP A 90 19.10 -16.08 4.64
CA TRP A 90 20.19 -17.05 4.58
C TRP A 90 20.62 -17.35 3.14
N GLU A 91 19.69 -17.38 2.19
CA GLU A 91 20.00 -17.54 0.76
C GLU A 91 20.81 -16.35 0.26
N ARG A 92 20.33 -15.11 0.47
CA ARG A 92 21.09 -13.90 0.08
C ARG A 92 22.45 -13.80 0.76
N TRP A 93 22.55 -14.17 2.05
CA TRP A 93 23.82 -14.19 2.75
C TRP A 93 24.77 -15.24 2.16
N PHE A 94 24.28 -16.46 1.89
CA PHE A 94 25.07 -17.55 1.35
C PHE A 94 25.56 -17.25 -0.07
N ASP A 95 24.71 -16.68 -0.92
CA ASP A 95 25.05 -16.26 -2.28
C ASP A 95 26.16 -15.19 -2.24
N THR A 96 25.97 -14.15 -1.41
CA THR A 96 26.95 -13.06 -1.26
C THR A 96 28.30 -13.56 -0.71
N TYR A 97 28.27 -14.49 0.25
CA TYR A 97 29.47 -15.08 0.82
C TYR A 97 30.22 -15.95 -0.21
N SER A 98 29.47 -16.76 -0.97
CA SER A 98 30.03 -17.69 -1.97
C SER A 98 30.68 -16.96 -3.15
N GLU A 99 30.11 -15.84 -3.61
CA GLU A 99 30.74 -14.95 -4.59
C GLU A 99 32.06 -14.40 -4.08
N LYS A 100 32.06 -13.75 -2.90
CA LYS A 100 33.27 -13.17 -2.31
C LYS A 100 34.37 -14.21 -2.11
N PHE A 101 34.02 -15.42 -1.70
CA PHE A 101 34.98 -16.51 -1.54
C PHE A 101 35.57 -16.99 -2.88
N SER A 102 34.76 -16.99 -3.94
CA SER A 102 35.21 -17.33 -5.29
C SER A 102 36.17 -16.27 -5.84
N ASP A 103 35.88 -14.98 -5.62
CA ASP A 103 36.76 -13.87 -6.01
C ASP A 103 38.12 -13.93 -5.27
N LEU A 104 38.10 -14.23 -3.97
CA LEU A 104 39.31 -14.40 -3.16
C LEU A 104 40.19 -15.57 -3.67
N LYS A 105 39.57 -16.66 -4.14
CA LYS A 105 40.30 -17.79 -4.75
C LYS A 105 40.92 -17.44 -6.10
N LEU A 106 40.28 -16.61 -6.91
CA LEU A 106 40.84 -16.15 -8.19
C LEU A 106 42.04 -15.22 -7.98
N THR A 107 42.03 -14.37 -6.94
CA THR A 107 43.15 -13.48 -6.62
C THR A 107 44.39 -14.19 -6.05
N THR A 108 44.25 -15.40 -5.52
CA THR A 108 45.37 -16.19 -4.96
C THR A 108 46.02 -17.14 -5.98
N LEU A 109 45.42 -17.31 -7.16
CA LEU A 109 45.97 -18.13 -8.26
C LEU A 109 46.76 -17.29 -9.29
N HIS A 110 46.70 -15.96 -9.20
CA HIS A 110 47.35 -15.03 -10.13
C HIS A 110 48.54 -14.25 -9.51
N ASN A 111 49.04 -14.67 -8.36
CA ASN A 111 50.32 -14.22 -7.77
C ASN A 111 51.24 -15.42 -7.54
#